data_AF-A0A972XXP0-F1
#
_entry.id   AF-A0A972XXP0-F1
#
_cell.length_a   1.000
_cell.length_b   1.000
_cell.length_c   1.000
_cell.angle_alpha   90.00
_cell.angle_beta   90.00
_cell.angle_gamma   90.00
#
_symmetry.space_group_name_H-M   'P 1'
#
loop_
_entity.id
_entity.type
_entity.pdbx_description
1 polymer ?
#
loop_
_entity_poly.entity_id
_entity_poly.type
_entity_poly.pdbx_seq_one_letter_code
_entity_poly.pdbx_strand_id
1 'polypeptide(L)' 'MTDEDLKAMLKKVRKLKRIASEKAGELHDLVEDRLPAAYEEIPSIASATYEACKAWAEAEKLLPEQNCKDIV' A
#
# COMPACT_ATOMS: atom_id res chain seq x y z
N MET A 1 -19.74 -10.14 11.78
CA MET A 1 -18.55 -9.30 11.99
C MET A 1 -18.82 -8.47 13.22
N THR A 2 -17.94 -8.51 14.23
CA THR A 2 -18.12 -7.67 15.42
C THR A 2 -17.58 -6.26 15.17
N ASP A 3 -18.00 -5.29 15.97
CA ASP A 3 -17.45 -3.93 15.92
C ASP A 3 -15.94 -3.89 16.17
N GLU A 4 -15.42 -4.84 16.95
CA GLU A 4 -13.98 -4.99 17.20
C GLU A 4 -13.24 -5.49 15.95
N ASP A 5 -13.81 -6.47 15.25
CA ASP A 5 -13.25 -6.96 13.97
C ASP A 5 -13.19 -5.84 12.93
N LEU A 6 -14.27 -5.06 12.82
CA LEU A 6 -14.33 -3.93 11.89
C LEU A 6 -13.29 -2.86 12.22
N LYS A 7 -13.13 -2.50 13.49
CA LYS A 7 -12.08 -1.55 13.93
C LYS A 7 -10.68 -2.08 13.61
N ALA A 8 -10.43 -3.38 13.80
CA ALA A 8 -9.15 -4.01 13.47
C ALA A 8 -8.89 -3.98 11.96
N MET A 9 -9.91 -4.27 11.14
CA MET A 9 -9.82 -4.20 9.67
C MET A 9 -9.52 -2.77 9.20
N LEU A 10 -10.24 -1.76 9.71
CA LEU A 10 -10.00 -0.35 9.39
C LEU A 10 -8.56 0.08 9.73
N LYS A 11 -8.07 -0.29 10.91
CA LYS A 11 -6.69 -0.02 11.33
C LYS A 11 -5.69 -0.69 10.40
N LYS A 12 -5.94 -1.94 10.00
CA LYS A 12 -5.10 -2.68 9.07
C LYS A 12 -5.05 -1.99 7.70
N VAL A 13 -6.18 -1.57 7.16
CA VAL A 13 -6.25 -0.92 5.85
C VAL A 13 -5.53 0.41 5.84
N ARG A 14 -5.72 1.25 6.88
CA ARG A 14 -4.97 2.51 7.02
C ARG A 14 -3.46 2.29 7.12
N LYS A 15 -3.03 1.26 7.86
CA LYS A 15 -1.61 0.89 7.94
C LYS A 15 -1.06 0.47 6.57
N LEU A 16 -1.80 -0.37 5.84
CA LEU A 16 -1.40 -0.84 4.51
C LEU A 16 -1.37 0.31 3.49
N LYS A 17 -2.33 1.23 3.53
CA LYS A 17 -2.35 2.44 2.69
C LYS A 17 -1.08 3.26 2.88
N ARG A 18 -0.69 3.49 4.13
CA ARG A 18 0.55 4.22 4.46
C ARG A 18 1.79 3.53 3.88
N ILE A 19 1.91 2.21 4.05
CA ILE A 19 3.03 1.44 3.52
C ILE A 19 3.05 1.51 1.98
N ALA A 20 1.90 1.38 1.32
CA ALA A 20 1.79 1.50 -0.13
C ALA A 20 2.24 2.89 -0.62
N SER A 21 1.84 3.97 0.07
CA SER A 21 2.29 5.33 -0.25
C SER A 21 3.79 5.54 -0.04
N GLU A 22 4.36 4.99 1.04
CA GLU A 22 5.81 5.05 1.29
C GLU A 22 6.58 4.32 0.18
N LYS A 23 6.11 3.14 -0.24
CA LYS A 23 6.73 2.38 -1.35
C LYS A 23 6.52 3.01 -2.72
N ALA A 24 5.44 3.75 -2.92
CA ALA A 24 5.26 4.55 -4.13
C ALA A 24 6.27 5.70 -4.19
N GLY A 25 6.56 6.35 -3.06
CA GLY A 25 7.62 7.37 -2.96
C GLY A 25 9.01 6.78 -3.26
N GLU A 26 9.34 5.63 -2.68
CA GLU A 26 10.62 4.96 -2.96
C GLU A 26 10.80 4.60 -4.45
N LEU A 27 9.72 4.15 -5.11
CA LEU A 27 9.75 3.88 -6.56
C LEU A 27 9.89 5.16 -7.38
N HIS A 28 9.26 6.26 -6.96
CA HIS A 28 9.40 7.57 -7.58
C HIS A 28 10.85 8.06 -7.51
N ASP A 29 11.46 8.02 -6.33
CA ASP A 29 12.84 8.46 -6.12
C ASP A 29 13.84 7.63 -6.93
N LEU A 30 13.59 6.32 -7.08
CA LEU A 30 14.39 5.48 -7.98
C LEU A 30 14.38 6.02 -9.41
N VAL A 31 13.19 6.31 -9.94
CA VAL A 31 13.00 6.76 -11.32
C VAL A 31 13.52 8.16 -11.55
N GLU A 32 13.33 9.08 -10.59
CA GLU A 32 13.74 10.48 -10.73
C GLU A 32 15.25 10.70 -10.53
N ASP A 33 15.85 10.05 -9.53
CA ASP A 33 17.21 10.42 -9.09
C ASP A 33 18.29 9.38 -9.39
N ARG A 34 17.92 8.10 -9.52
CA ARG A 34 18.89 7.00 -9.44
C ARG A 34 19.07 6.24 -10.75
N LEU A 35 18.11 6.33 -11.66
CA LEU A 35 18.22 5.74 -13.00
C LEU A 35 19.05 6.63 -13.94
N PRO A 36 19.83 6.03 -14.86
CA PRO A 36 19.93 4.59 -15.18
C PRO A 36 20.94 3.81 -14.31
N ALA A 37 21.70 4.47 -13.43
CA ALA A 37 22.80 3.84 -12.69
C ALA A 37 22.34 2.73 -11.74
N ALA A 38 21.17 2.86 -11.12
CA ALA A 38 20.59 1.89 -10.19
C ALA A 38 19.54 0.95 -10.82
N TYR A 39 19.70 0.59 -12.10
CA TYR A 39 18.71 -0.25 -12.80
C TYR A 39 18.48 -1.62 -12.15
N GLU A 40 19.48 -2.16 -11.45
CA GLU A 40 19.39 -3.45 -10.75
C GLU A 40 18.41 -3.43 -9.58
N GLU A 41 18.06 -2.24 -9.07
CA GLU A 41 17.11 -2.10 -7.96
C GLU A 41 15.66 -2.06 -8.43
N ILE A 42 15.42 -1.86 -9.73
CA ILE A 42 14.07 -1.80 -10.32
C ILE A 42 13.24 -3.04 -9.95
N PRO A 43 13.71 -4.29 -10.13
CA PRO A 43 12.87 -5.46 -9.83
C PRO A 43 12.49 -5.55 -8.36
N SER A 44 13.42 -5.22 -7.46
CA SER A 44 13.20 -5.29 -6.01
C SER A 44 12.21 -4.21 -5.55
N ILE A 45 12.46 -2.95 -5.92
CA ILE A 45 11.62 -1.83 -5.51
C ILE A 45 10.23 -1.96 -6.14
N ALA A 46 10.14 -2.29 -7.43
CA ALA A 46 8.86 -2.48 -8.11
C ALA A 46 8.04 -3.64 -7.51
N SER A 47 8.69 -4.77 -7.17
CA SER A 47 8.02 -5.88 -6.50
C SER A 47 7.48 -5.47 -5.12
N ALA A 48 8.28 -4.79 -4.31
CA ALA A 48 7.87 -4.32 -2.99
C ALA A 48 6.70 -3.32 -3.06
N THR A 49 6.73 -2.38 -4.02
CA THR A 49 5.64 -1.44 -4.27
C THR A 49 4.38 -2.15 -4.74
N TYR A 50 4.51 -3.12 -5.67
CA TYR A 50 3.38 -3.92 -6.14
C TYR A 50 2.72 -4.70 -5.00
N GLU A 51 3.50 -5.39 -4.17
CA GLU A 51 2.99 -6.16 -3.04
C GLU A 51 2.28 -5.27 -2.01
N ALA A 52 2.85 -4.11 -1.70
CA ALA A 52 2.24 -3.16 -0.77
C ALA A 52 0.88 -2.63 -1.29
N CYS A 53 0.84 -2.22 -2.57
CA CYS A 53 -0.39 -1.77 -3.23
C CYS A 53 -1.44 -2.88 -3.29
N LYS A 54 -1.03 -4.10 -3.64
CA LYS A 54 -1.92 -5.26 -3.69
C LYS A 54 -2.49 -5.59 -2.31
N ALA A 55 -1.64 -5.62 -1.27
CA ALA A 55 -2.07 -5.91 0.09
C ALA A 55 -3.08 -4.88 0.61
N TRP A 56 -2.87 -3.59 0.31
CA TRP A 56 -3.84 -2.55 0.62
C TRP A 56 -5.17 -2.77 -0.12
N ALA A 57 -5.13 -2.99 -1.43
CA ALA A 57 -6.34 -3.20 -2.24
C ALA A 57 -7.12 -4.45 -1.83
N GLU A 58 -6.45 -5.54 -1.46
CA GLU A 58 -7.08 -6.75 -0.93
C GLU A 58 -7.74 -6.49 0.43
N ALA A 59 -7.09 -5.72 1.30
CA ALA A 59 -7.65 -5.37 2.60
C ALA A 59 -8.84 -4.40 2.46
N GLU A 60 -8.79 -3.47 1.51
CA GLU A 60 -9.88 -2.55 1.18
C GLU A 60 -11.12 -3.29 0.66
N LYS A 61 -10.94 -4.27 -0.24
CA LYS A 61 -12.05 -5.09 -0.76
C LYS A 61 -12.77 -5.91 0.31
N LEU A 62 -12.09 -6.23 1.40
CA LEU A 62 -12.66 -6.99 2.52
C LEU A 62 -13.42 -6.10 3.51
N LEU A 63 -13.34 -4.78 3.37
CA LEU A 63 -14.10 -3.86 4.21
C LEU A 63 -15.54 -3.68 3.67
N PRO A 64 -16.53 -3.60 4.57
CA PRO A 64 -17.89 -3.24 4.20
C PRO A 64 -17.94 -1.86 3.52
N GLU A 65 -18.70 -1.73 2.44
CA GLU A 65 -18.81 -0.49 1.63
C GLU A 65 -19.15 0.76 2.45
N GLN A 66 -19.93 0.60 3.53
CA GLN A 66 -20.33 1.71 4.41
C GLN A 66 -19.16 2.35 5.17
N ASN A 67 -18.04 1.63 5.32
CA ASN A 67 -16.86 2.08 6.06
C ASN A 67 -15.69 2.49 5.15
N CYS A 68 -15.88 2.44 3.83
CA CYS A 68 -14.87 2.84 2.86
C CYS A 68 -14.54 4.35 2.95
N LYS A 69 -15.51 5.19 3.36
CA LYS A 69 -15.34 6.65 3.52
C LYS A 69 -14.32 7.05 4.59
N ASP A 70 -14.05 6.18 5.58
CA ASP A 70 -13.13 6.44 6.69
C ASP A 70 -11.65 6.24 6.33
N ILE A 71 -11.37 5.91 5.07
CA ILE A 71 -10.07 5.41 4.59
C ILE A 71 -9.52 6.30 3.46
N VAL A 72 -10.39 7.10 2.82
CA VAL A 72 -10.04 8.05 1.75
C VAL A 72 -9.29 9.24 2.33
#